data_AF-A0A849KW13-F1
#
_entry.id   AF-A0A849KW13-F1
#
_cell.length_a   1.000
_cell.length_b   1.000
_cell.length_c   1.000
_cell.angle_alpha   90.00
_cell.angle_beta   90.00
_cell.angle_gamma   90.00
#
_symmetry.space_group_name_H-M   'P 1'
#
loop_
_entity.id
_entity.type
_entity.pdbx_description
1 polymer ?
#
loop_
_entity_poly.entity_id
_entity_poly.type
_entity_poly.pdbx_seq_one_letter_code
_entity_poly.pdbx_strand_id
1 'polypeptide(L)'
;MSLKQLPEITAYRLPTVCAFELDEDAVGRWNNGVQAAQTAENTITILDVIGEDYWSGGGVTSKRVAAALRAIGNSEIFVDINSPGGDFFEGVAIYNLLRAHPAKVTVRVLGMAASAASVIAMAGDDILIGKAGFLMVHNAWVVAMGNRHDLAEAAKTMEPFDDAMATLYSERASVKKSKASEWMDAETWFNGEQAIHAGLADDYLSADQIKENQAKADASKSINAVRRVDALLAKTGIPRSERRALLTGVKDGTHDAADHVTHDANGDILAAMARLSETIKS
;
A
#
# COMPACT_ATOMS: atom_id res chain seq x y z
N MET A 1 -23.57 16.93 -10.11
CA MET A 1 -23.51 16.28 -8.78
C MET A 1 -22.83 14.95 -9.00
N SER A 2 -21.98 14.48 -8.08
CA SER A 2 -21.47 13.10 -8.10
C SER A 2 -22.63 12.14 -8.43
N LEU A 3 -22.35 11.19 -9.32
CA LEU A 3 -23.34 10.25 -9.82
C LEU A 3 -23.78 9.28 -8.72
N LYS A 4 -22.92 9.03 -7.73
CA LYS A 4 -23.25 8.32 -6.49
C LYS A 4 -23.68 9.30 -5.38
N GLN A 5 -24.70 8.93 -4.60
CA GLN A 5 -25.08 9.67 -3.40
C GLN A 5 -24.12 9.28 -2.26
N LEU A 6 -23.00 9.99 -2.15
CA LEU A 6 -21.98 9.76 -1.15
C LEU A 6 -22.28 10.55 0.15
N PRO A 7 -21.91 10.03 1.34
CA PRO A 7 -22.18 10.70 2.61
C PRO A 7 -21.42 12.02 2.74
N GLU A 8 -21.93 12.90 3.61
CA GLU A 8 -21.18 14.06 4.05
C GLU A 8 -20.36 13.73 5.29
N ILE A 9 -19.05 14.03 5.24
CA ILE A 9 -18.18 13.91 6.40
C ILE A 9 -17.98 15.31 6.98
N THR A 10 -18.51 15.52 8.18
CA THR A 10 -18.29 16.73 8.96
C THR A 10 -17.21 16.46 10.00
N ALA A 11 -16.13 17.22 9.98
CA ALA A 11 -15.03 17.07 10.92
C ALA A 11 -14.82 18.38 11.69
N TYR A 12 -14.94 18.34 13.02
CA TYR A 12 -14.68 19.46 13.94
C TYR A 12 -13.20 19.53 14.32
N ARG A 13 -12.65 20.70 14.66
CA ARG A 13 -11.22 20.84 14.99
C ARG A 13 -10.82 20.02 16.22
N LEU A 14 -9.70 19.30 16.14
CA LEU A 14 -9.09 18.62 17.30
C LEU A 14 -8.64 19.64 18.38
N PRO A 15 -8.62 19.25 19.68
CA PRO A 15 -8.03 20.04 20.75
C PRO A 15 -6.53 20.27 20.53
N THR A 16 -5.99 21.38 21.06
CA THR A 16 -4.59 21.80 20.89
C THR A 16 -3.56 20.79 21.41
N VAL A 17 -3.99 19.80 22.20
CA VAL A 17 -3.12 18.74 22.76
C VAL A 17 -2.85 17.60 21.79
N CYS A 18 -3.49 17.58 20.62
CA CYS A 18 -3.35 16.55 19.59
C CYS A 18 -2.64 17.09 18.34
N ALA A 19 -1.71 16.31 17.80
CA ALA A 19 -1.14 16.50 16.47
C ALA A 19 -1.41 15.27 15.59
N PHE A 20 -1.73 15.47 14.31
CA PHE A 20 -1.78 14.36 13.36
C PHE A 20 -0.37 13.90 13.04
N GLU A 21 -0.20 12.59 13.00
CA GLU A 21 1.04 11.95 12.55
C GLU A 21 0.71 10.91 11.49
N LEU A 22 1.72 10.48 10.74
CA LEU A 22 1.59 9.41 9.74
C LEU A 22 1.78 8.03 10.36
N ASP A 23 0.88 7.10 10.06
CA ASP A 23 1.03 5.71 10.51
C ASP A 23 2.36 5.09 10.01
N GLU A 24 3.13 4.50 10.92
CA GLU A 24 4.48 4.00 10.63
C GLU A 24 4.48 2.82 9.65
N ASP A 25 3.51 1.90 9.75
CA ASP A 25 3.43 0.74 8.84
C ASP A 25 2.99 1.17 7.44
N ALA A 26 2.06 2.12 7.35
CA ALA A 26 1.66 2.74 6.09
C ALA A 26 2.83 3.42 5.39
N VAL A 27 3.62 4.22 6.10
CA VAL A 27 4.83 4.85 5.56
C VAL A 27 5.88 3.80 5.18
N GLY A 28 6.07 2.76 5.99
CA GLY A 28 7.04 1.70 5.73
C GLY A 28 6.75 0.87 4.47
N ARG A 29 5.47 0.74 4.10
CA ARG A 29 5.02 0.03 2.89
C ARG A 29 4.91 0.91 1.66
N TRP A 30 4.88 2.23 1.83
CA TRP A 30 4.67 3.18 0.75
C TRP A 30 5.88 3.30 -0.17
N ASN A 31 5.63 3.22 -1.48
CA ASN A 31 6.62 3.46 -2.52
C ASN A 31 6.21 4.68 -3.35
N ASN A 32 6.83 5.84 -3.07
CA ASN A 32 6.53 7.11 -3.72
C ASN A 32 6.83 7.16 -5.24
N GLY A 33 7.60 6.19 -5.76
CA GLY A 33 7.95 6.12 -7.18
C GLY A 33 6.85 5.56 -8.09
N VAL A 34 5.73 5.08 -7.51
CA VAL A 34 4.61 4.55 -8.30
C VAL A 34 3.76 5.71 -8.81
N GLN A 35 3.74 5.90 -10.12
CA GLN A 35 2.97 6.92 -10.82
C GLN A 35 2.35 6.31 -12.09
N ALA A 36 1.20 6.83 -12.52
CA ALA A 36 0.62 6.46 -13.81
C ALA A 36 1.44 7.07 -14.96
N ALA A 37 1.40 6.43 -16.13
CA ALA A 37 1.91 7.04 -17.35
C ALA A 37 1.09 8.30 -17.67
N GLN A 38 1.74 9.34 -18.20
CA GLN A 38 1.06 10.59 -18.55
C GLN A 38 0.03 10.34 -19.66
N THR A 39 -1.23 10.64 -19.38
CA THR A 39 -2.34 10.56 -20.34
C THR A 39 -2.86 11.95 -20.69
N ALA A 40 -3.70 12.06 -21.72
CA ALA A 40 -4.41 13.29 -22.06
C ALA A 40 -5.67 13.51 -21.20
N GLU A 41 -5.90 12.66 -20.19
CA GLU A 41 -7.07 12.71 -19.32
C GLU A 41 -6.93 13.82 -18.27
N ASN A 42 -8.06 14.36 -17.81
CA ASN A 42 -8.11 15.34 -16.72
C ASN A 42 -7.77 14.64 -15.38
N THR A 43 -6.48 14.46 -15.13
CA THR A 43 -5.99 13.67 -14.00
C THR A 43 -5.48 14.56 -12.87
N ILE A 44 -5.99 14.33 -11.66
CA ILE A 44 -5.47 14.88 -10.41
C ILE A 44 -4.65 13.79 -9.72
N THR A 45 -3.42 14.09 -9.34
CA THR A 45 -2.51 13.14 -8.71
C THR A 45 -2.40 13.36 -7.20
N ILE A 46 -2.56 12.27 -6.45
CA ILE A 46 -2.40 12.17 -5.00
C ILE A 46 -1.30 11.12 -4.73
N LEU A 47 -0.06 11.53 -4.94
CA LEU A 47 1.12 10.64 -4.94
C LEU A 47 2.08 10.96 -3.79
N ASP A 48 1.56 11.61 -2.75
CA ASP A 48 2.31 12.10 -1.60
C ASP A 48 1.45 12.02 -0.35
N VAL A 49 2.01 12.37 0.81
CA VAL A 49 1.27 12.48 2.08
C VAL A 49 0.13 13.49 1.96
N ILE A 50 -0.97 13.26 2.66
CA ILE A 50 -2.10 14.19 2.71
C ILE A 50 -1.79 15.31 3.70
N GLY A 51 -2.03 16.54 3.28
CA GLY A 51 -1.66 17.75 4.02
C GLY A 51 -0.33 18.35 3.55
N GLU A 52 0.16 19.33 4.30
CA GLU A 52 1.40 20.03 4.00
C GLU A 52 2.57 19.32 4.71
N ASP A 53 3.51 18.80 3.93
CA ASP A 53 4.76 18.24 4.48
C ASP A 53 5.79 19.36 4.60
N TYR A 54 5.85 19.98 5.77
CA TYR A 54 6.81 21.06 6.06
C TYR A 54 8.27 20.60 6.06
N TRP A 55 8.54 19.30 6.09
CA TRP A 55 9.89 18.76 6.06
C TRP A 55 10.42 18.62 4.63
N SER A 56 9.61 18.08 3.72
CA SER A 56 9.99 17.91 2.31
C SER A 56 9.58 19.10 1.42
N GLY A 57 8.70 19.98 1.90
CA GLY A 57 8.04 21.02 1.10
C GLY A 57 7.01 20.46 0.12
N GLY A 58 6.64 19.18 0.28
CA GLY A 58 5.70 18.44 -0.55
C GLY A 58 4.29 18.34 0.06
N GLY A 59 3.65 17.20 -0.21
CA GLY A 59 2.31 16.88 0.30
C GLY A 59 1.16 17.33 -0.61
N VAL A 60 -0.02 16.76 -0.35
CA VAL A 60 -1.24 16.95 -1.12
C VAL A 60 -2.28 17.70 -0.29
N THR A 61 -2.50 18.97 -0.62
CA THR A 61 -3.47 19.81 0.07
C THR A 61 -4.78 19.96 -0.70
N SER A 62 -5.87 20.18 0.04
CA SER A 62 -7.18 20.56 -0.46
C SER A 62 -7.12 21.80 -1.35
N LYS A 63 -6.26 22.78 -1.03
CA LYS A 63 -6.00 23.95 -1.88
C LYS A 63 -5.49 23.57 -3.28
N ARG A 64 -4.56 22.62 -3.35
CA ARG A 64 -4.00 22.11 -4.62
C ARG A 64 -5.07 21.40 -5.44
N VAL A 65 -5.82 20.51 -4.81
CA VAL A 65 -6.92 19.77 -5.47
C VAL A 65 -8.01 20.73 -5.95
N ALA A 66 -8.43 21.70 -5.12
CA ALA A 66 -9.41 22.71 -5.50
C ALA A 66 -8.96 23.56 -6.69
N ALA A 67 -7.66 23.89 -6.78
CA ALA A 67 -7.12 24.60 -7.93
C ALA A 67 -7.18 23.76 -9.21
N ALA A 68 -6.84 22.46 -9.12
CA ALA A 68 -6.94 21.54 -10.26
C ALA A 68 -8.40 21.37 -10.73
N LEU A 69 -9.34 21.19 -9.80
CA LEU A 69 -10.77 21.09 -10.11
C LEU A 69 -11.29 22.35 -10.83
N ARG A 70 -10.91 23.54 -10.36
CA ARG A 70 -11.26 24.80 -11.04
C ARG A 70 -10.69 24.89 -12.45
N ALA A 71 -9.46 24.42 -12.66
CA ALA A 71 -8.81 24.45 -13.97
C ALA A 71 -9.47 23.47 -14.95
N ILE A 72 -9.92 22.30 -14.48
CA ILE A 72 -10.60 21.29 -15.29
C ILE A 72 -12.04 21.71 -15.62
N GLY A 73 -12.73 22.37 -14.69
CA GLY A 73 -14.14 22.75 -14.86
C GLY A 73 -15.08 21.54 -14.81
N ASN A 74 -16.22 21.61 -15.50
CA ASN A 74 -17.30 20.61 -15.40
C ASN A 74 -17.09 19.39 -16.30
N SER A 75 -15.87 18.83 -16.30
CA SER A 75 -15.51 17.65 -17.09
C SER A 75 -15.29 16.44 -16.19
N GLU A 76 -15.39 15.23 -16.75
CA GLU A 76 -14.96 14.01 -16.06
C GLU A 76 -13.50 14.14 -15.60
N ILE A 77 -13.22 13.62 -14.40
CA ILE A 77 -11.89 13.63 -13.79
C ILE A 77 -11.46 12.23 -13.36
N PHE A 78 -10.15 12.03 -13.40
CA PHE A 78 -9.47 10.87 -12.85
C PHE A 78 -8.64 11.30 -11.65
N VAL A 79 -8.66 10.52 -10.58
CA VAL A 79 -7.89 10.79 -9.36
C VAL A 79 -6.96 9.61 -9.12
N ASP A 80 -5.67 9.82 -9.35
CA ASP A 80 -4.64 8.79 -9.17
C ASP A 80 -4.08 8.84 -7.76
N ILE A 81 -4.26 7.75 -7.01
CA ILE A 81 -3.85 7.66 -5.61
C ILE A 81 -2.73 6.65 -5.43
N ASN A 82 -1.65 7.12 -4.82
CA ASN A 82 -0.61 6.32 -4.20
C ASN A 82 -0.07 7.06 -2.97
N SER A 83 -0.78 6.96 -1.85
CA SER A 83 -0.54 7.77 -0.66
C SER A 83 -0.71 6.97 0.63
N PRO A 84 0.15 7.18 1.64
CA PRO A 84 0.03 6.57 2.95
C PRO A 84 -1.02 7.24 3.84
N GLY A 85 -1.66 8.32 3.37
CA GLY A 85 -2.53 9.18 4.18
C GLY A 85 -1.77 10.38 4.74
N GLY A 86 -2.23 10.90 5.87
CA GLY A 86 -1.72 12.13 6.47
C GLY A 86 -2.82 12.88 7.23
N ASP A 87 -2.85 14.20 7.10
CA ASP A 87 -3.82 15.04 7.79
C ASP A 87 -5.26 14.67 7.43
N PHE A 88 -6.04 14.32 8.45
CA PHE A 88 -7.41 13.87 8.28
C PHE A 88 -8.34 14.96 7.75
N PHE A 89 -8.18 16.21 8.20
CA PHE A 89 -9.06 17.31 7.79
C PHE A 89 -8.81 17.71 6.34
N GLU A 90 -7.55 17.73 5.90
CA GLU A 90 -7.18 17.90 4.50
C GLU A 90 -7.76 16.76 3.66
N GLY A 91 -7.71 15.52 4.16
CA GLY A 91 -8.36 14.37 3.53
C GLY A 91 -9.87 14.53 3.37
N VAL A 92 -10.57 14.93 4.44
CA VAL A 92 -12.02 15.20 4.42
C VAL A 92 -12.37 16.37 3.50
N ALA A 93 -11.56 17.43 3.49
CA ALA A 93 -11.75 18.56 2.60
C ALA A 93 -11.60 18.15 1.12
N ILE A 94 -10.58 17.35 0.79
CA ILE A 94 -10.39 16.79 -0.56
C ILE A 94 -11.58 15.88 -0.92
N TYR A 95 -12.00 14.99 -0.03
CA TYR A 95 -13.16 14.14 -0.22
C TYR A 95 -14.42 14.95 -0.57
N ASN A 96 -14.71 15.99 0.22
CA ASN A 96 -15.87 16.85 0.01
C ASN A 96 -15.80 17.62 -1.31
N LEU A 97 -14.61 18.10 -1.70
CA LEU A 97 -14.39 18.77 -2.98
C LEU A 97 -14.67 17.84 -4.18
N LEU A 98 -14.18 16.60 -4.11
CA LEU A 98 -14.40 15.59 -5.15
C LEU A 98 -15.87 15.17 -5.21
N ARG A 99 -16.52 14.91 -4.06
CA ARG A 99 -17.96 14.60 -3.99
C ARG A 99 -18.84 15.70 -4.58
N ALA A 100 -18.47 16.96 -4.35
CA ALA A 100 -19.21 18.12 -4.85
C ALA A 100 -19.02 18.36 -6.36
N HIS A 101 -18.05 17.69 -7.00
CA HIS A 101 -17.77 17.86 -8.43
C HIS A 101 -19.01 17.54 -9.27
N PRO A 102 -19.36 18.36 -10.28
CA PRO A 102 -20.60 18.18 -11.00
C PRO A 102 -20.58 17.01 -12.00
N ALA A 103 -19.40 16.56 -12.41
CA ALA A 103 -19.19 15.48 -13.38
C ALA A 103 -18.63 14.22 -12.71
N LYS A 104 -18.46 13.16 -13.51
CA LYS A 104 -17.98 11.86 -13.02
C LYS A 104 -16.56 11.95 -12.44
N VAL A 105 -16.36 11.31 -11.29
CA VAL A 105 -15.07 11.16 -10.61
C VAL A 105 -14.65 9.69 -10.62
N THR A 106 -13.57 9.36 -11.32
CA THR A 106 -12.99 8.01 -11.32
C THR A 106 -11.73 7.99 -10.49
N VAL A 107 -11.73 7.28 -9.36
CA VAL A 107 -10.54 7.10 -8.52
C VAL A 107 -9.76 5.87 -8.99
N ARG A 108 -8.44 5.98 -9.08
CA ARG A 108 -7.52 4.91 -9.47
C ARG A 108 -6.45 4.73 -8.41
N VAL A 109 -6.52 3.64 -7.65
CA VAL A 109 -5.53 3.26 -6.64
C VAL A 109 -4.39 2.52 -7.34
N LEU A 110 -3.28 3.22 -7.58
CA LEU A 110 -2.14 2.71 -8.34
C LEU A 110 -1.24 1.79 -7.51
N GLY A 111 -1.01 2.17 -6.25
CA GLY A 111 -0.15 1.43 -5.32
C GLY A 111 -0.86 1.22 -4.00
N MET A 112 -1.11 2.30 -3.26
CA MET A 112 -1.93 2.23 -2.05
C MET A 112 -2.74 3.48 -1.81
N ALA A 113 -3.89 3.34 -1.14
CA ALA A 113 -4.56 4.43 -0.46
C ALA A 113 -4.81 4.00 0.99
N ALA A 114 -3.99 4.51 1.91
CA ALA A 114 -4.08 4.19 3.33
C ALA A 114 -4.54 5.42 4.14
N SER A 115 -5.17 5.17 5.30
CA SER A 115 -5.55 6.23 6.24
C SER A 115 -6.39 7.33 5.54
N ALA A 116 -6.08 8.61 5.72
CA ALA A 116 -6.79 9.72 5.07
C ALA A 116 -6.90 9.59 3.53
N ALA A 117 -5.95 8.91 2.87
CA ALA A 117 -6.05 8.67 1.42
C ALA A 117 -7.14 7.64 1.07
N SER A 118 -7.41 6.67 1.94
CA SER A 118 -8.54 5.74 1.73
C SER A 118 -9.88 6.45 1.88
N VAL A 119 -9.99 7.42 2.80
CA VAL A 119 -11.16 8.33 2.88
C VAL A 119 -11.35 9.09 1.57
N ILE A 120 -10.29 9.70 1.02
CA ILE A 120 -10.35 10.38 -0.28
C ILE A 120 -10.79 9.44 -1.40
N ALA A 121 -10.27 8.20 -1.41
CA ALA A 121 -10.63 7.22 -2.42
C ALA A 121 -12.15 6.94 -2.44
N MET A 122 -12.80 6.99 -1.27
CA MET A 122 -14.25 6.84 -1.15
C MET A 122 -15.04 8.02 -1.73
N ALA A 123 -14.42 9.02 -2.37
CA ALA A 123 -15.12 10.08 -3.12
C ALA A 123 -15.43 9.72 -4.58
N GLY A 124 -14.89 8.61 -5.11
CA GLY A 124 -15.06 8.23 -6.52
C GLY A 124 -16.47 7.73 -6.84
N ASP A 125 -17.03 8.14 -7.98
CA ASP A 125 -18.18 7.45 -8.55
C ASP A 125 -17.79 6.02 -8.92
N ASP A 126 -16.63 5.84 -9.54
CA ASP A 126 -15.98 4.55 -9.74
C ASP A 126 -14.63 4.53 -9.00
N ILE A 127 -14.31 3.42 -8.33
CA ILE A 127 -13.05 3.17 -7.65
C ILE A 127 -12.38 1.96 -8.30
N LEU A 128 -11.30 2.22 -9.03
CA LEU A 128 -10.47 1.19 -9.66
C LEU A 128 -9.22 0.96 -8.82
N ILE A 129 -8.82 -0.30 -8.65
CA ILE A 129 -7.62 -0.66 -7.88
C ILE A 129 -6.70 -1.59 -8.67
N GLY A 130 -5.39 -1.37 -8.59
CA GLY A 130 -4.43 -2.32 -9.16
C GLY A 130 -4.53 -3.68 -8.48
N LYS A 131 -4.25 -4.78 -9.19
CA LYS A 131 -4.31 -6.12 -8.58
C LYS A 131 -3.34 -6.30 -7.41
N ALA A 132 -2.18 -5.65 -7.49
CA ALA A 132 -1.19 -5.56 -6.42
C ALA A 132 -1.35 -4.29 -5.55
N GLY A 133 -2.46 -3.56 -5.73
CA GLY A 133 -2.78 -2.37 -4.96
C GLY A 133 -3.39 -2.69 -3.60
N PHE A 134 -3.32 -1.74 -2.67
CA PHE A 134 -3.83 -1.88 -1.32
C PHE A 134 -4.71 -0.71 -0.87
N LEU A 135 -5.79 -1.02 -0.16
CA LEU A 135 -6.51 -0.07 0.69
C LEU A 135 -6.20 -0.40 2.15
N MET A 136 -6.02 0.61 2.98
CA MET A 136 -5.92 0.44 4.43
C MET A 136 -6.86 1.41 5.13
N VAL A 137 -7.62 0.88 6.08
CA VAL A 137 -8.56 1.63 6.93
C VAL A 137 -8.18 1.40 8.39
N HIS A 138 -8.22 2.46 9.17
CA HIS A 138 -7.96 2.45 10.61
C HIS A 138 -8.67 3.62 11.28
N ASN A 139 -8.69 3.63 12.61
CA ASN A 139 -9.24 4.74 13.40
C ASN A 139 -8.38 6.01 13.25
N ALA A 140 -8.92 7.15 13.68
CA ALA A 140 -8.18 8.40 13.70
C ALA A 140 -6.96 8.24 14.62
N TRP A 141 -5.79 8.62 14.11
CA TRP A 141 -4.54 8.52 14.84
C TRP A 141 -3.94 9.90 15.09
N VAL A 142 -3.57 10.13 16.35
CA VAL A 142 -2.99 11.39 16.82
C VAL A 142 -1.89 11.10 17.84
N VAL A 143 -0.92 12.01 17.92
CA VAL A 143 -0.03 12.11 19.07
C VAL A 143 -0.63 13.09 20.06
N ALA A 144 -0.87 12.63 21.29
CA ALA A 144 -1.37 13.44 22.39
C ALA A 144 -0.35 13.48 23.54
N MET A 145 -0.17 14.65 24.14
CA MET A 145 0.74 14.86 25.28
C MET A 145 0.00 15.54 26.43
N GLY A 146 0.05 14.94 27.62
CA GLY A 146 -0.61 15.49 28.80
C GLY A 146 -0.76 14.48 29.93
N ASN A 147 -1.53 14.86 30.95
CA ASN A 147 -1.89 13.98 32.05
C ASN A 147 -3.06 13.05 31.66
N ARG A 148 -3.47 12.16 32.58
CA ARG A 148 -4.54 11.17 32.33
C ARG A 148 -5.87 11.77 31.84
N HIS A 149 -6.20 12.99 32.26
CA HIS A 149 -7.43 13.66 31.83
C HIS A 149 -7.31 14.14 30.39
N ASP A 150 -6.16 14.69 30.00
CA ASP A 150 -5.89 15.13 28.63
C ASP A 150 -5.93 13.95 27.64
N LEU A 151 -5.36 12.81 28.02
CA LEU A 151 -5.37 11.60 27.17
C LEU A 151 -6.78 10.99 27.04
N ALA A 152 -7.57 10.99 28.12
CA ALA A 152 -8.97 10.55 28.07
C ALA A 152 -9.85 11.48 27.23
N GLU A 153 -9.59 12.79 27.29
CA GLU A 153 -10.26 13.78 26.46
C GLU A 153 -9.87 13.64 24.98
N ALA A 154 -8.60 13.39 24.68
CA ALA A 154 -8.14 13.12 23.31
C ALA A 154 -8.86 11.89 22.72
N ALA A 155 -8.91 10.77 23.44
CA ALA A 155 -9.63 9.57 23.02
C ALA A 155 -11.11 9.85 22.73
N LYS A 156 -11.80 10.51 23.66
CA LYS A 156 -13.21 10.89 23.50
C LYS A 156 -13.43 11.82 22.30
N THR A 157 -12.47 12.71 22.04
CA THR A 157 -12.57 13.64 20.92
C THR A 157 -12.38 12.92 19.59
N MET A 158 -11.71 11.77 19.55
CA MET A 158 -11.55 10.99 18.32
C MET A 158 -12.81 10.21 17.92
N GLU A 159 -13.65 9.82 18.89
CA GLU A 159 -14.86 9.00 18.67
C GLU A 159 -15.77 9.50 17.53
N PRO A 160 -16.08 10.81 17.40
CA PRO A 160 -16.94 11.27 16.30
C PRO A 160 -16.30 11.15 14.91
N PHE A 161 -14.97 11.23 14.81
CA PHE A 161 -14.29 11.03 13.51
C PHE A 161 -14.28 9.56 13.13
N ASP A 162 -14.04 8.67 14.09
CA ASP A 162 -14.12 7.22 13.90
C ASP A 162 -15.53 6.82 13.47
N ASP A 163 -16.54 7.38 14.14
CA ASP A 163 -17.95 7.15 13.82
C ASP A 163 -18.32 7.63 12.39
N ALA A 164 -17.78 8.78 11.97
CA ALA A 164 -17.98 9.32 10.62
C ALA A 164 -17.28 8.47 9.55
N MET A 165 -16.03 8.05 9.79
CA MET A 165 -15.28 7.15 8.90
C MET A 165 -15.94 5.78 8.80
N ALA A 166 -16.39 5.21 9.92
CA ALA A 166 -17.10 3.94 9.93
C ALA A 166 -18.41 4.03 9.11
N THR A 167 -19.12 5.16 9.20
CA THR A 167 -20.31 5.42 8.36
C THR A 167 -19.95 5.46 6.88
N LEU A 168 -18.91 6.21 6.52
CA LEU A 168 -18.42 6.31 5.15
C LEU A 168 -18.10 4.94 4.55
N TYR A 169 -17.27 4.15 5.24
CA TYR A 169 -16.87 2.82 4.75
C TYR A 169 -18.05 1.87 4.73
N SER A 170 -18.93 1.93 5.74
CA SER A 170 -20.16 1.12 5.80
C SER A 170 -21.07 1.37 4.61
N GLU A 171 -21.31 2.63 4.26
CA GLU A 171 -22.16 3.00 3.14
C GLU A 171 -21.52 2.61 1.81
N ARG A 172 -20.21 2.84 1.65
CA ARG A 172 -19.49 2.45 0.43
C ARG A 172 -19.52 0.94 0.21
N ALA A 173 -19.13 0.18 1.24
CA ALA A 173 -19.06 -1.27 1.20
C ALA A 173 -20.44 -1.95 1.28
N SER A 174 -21.52 -1.20 1.54
CA SER A 174 -22.86 -1.75 1.81
C SER A 174 -22.86 -2.81 2.94
N VAL A 175 -22.01 -2.61 3.94
CA VAL A 175 -21.94 -3.46 5.15
C VAL A 175 -22.56 -2.75 6.35
N LYS A 176 -22.73 -3.46 7.47
CA LYS A 176 -23.12 -2.82 8.73
C LYS A 176 -21.99 -1.94 9.25
N LYS A 177 -22.33 -0.80 9.85
CA LYS A 177 -21.36 0.11 10.48
C LYS A 177 -20.43 -0.58 11.48
N SER A 178 -20.97 -1.51 12.28
CA SER A 178 -20.16 -2.30 13.21
C SER A 178 -19.06 -3.12 12.52
N LYS A 179 -19.27 -3.55 11.27
CA LYS A 179 -18.25 -4.28 10.50
C LYS A 179 -17.16 -3.34 9.98
N ALA A 180 -17.55 -2.13 9.55
CA ALA A 180 -16.59 -1.10 9.18
C ALA A 180 -15.75 -0.66 10.40
N SER A 181 -16.38 -0.47 11.56
CA SER A 181 -15.66 -0.22 12.82
C SER A 181 -14.68 -1.34 13.17
N GLU A 182 -15.09 -2.62 13.04
CA GLU A 182 -14.19 -3.76 13.26
C GLU A 182 -12.96 -3.72 12.33
N TRP A 183 -13.13 -3.31 11.06
CA TRP A 183 -12.00 -3.15 10.15
C TRP A 183 -11.05 -2.04 10.59
N MET A 184 -11.60 -0.93 11.08
CA MET A 184 -10.82 0.22 11.53
C MET A 184 -10.08 -0.08 12.83
N ASP A 185 -10.73 -0.74 13.79
CA ASP A 185 -10.12 -1.19 15.05
C ASP A 185 -8.95 -2.16 14.83
N ALA A 186 -9.01 -2.94 13.74
CA ALA A 186 -8.00 -3.93 13.39
C ALA A 186 -6.92 -3.42 12.42
N GLU A 187 -6.94 -2.13 12.04
CA GLU A 187 -6.02 -1.55 11.05
C GLU A 187 -5.97 -2.39 9.76
N THR A 188 -7.14 -2.63 9.17
CA THR A 188 -7.28 -3.66 8.14
C THR A 188 -6.70 -3.21 6.80
N TRP A 189 -5.88 -4.09 6.23
CA TRP A 189 -5.35 -3.98 4.87
C TRP A 189 -6.13 -4.88 3.90
N PHE A 190 -6.64 -4.29 2.83
CA PHE A 190 -7.30 -4.97 1.74
C PHE A 190 -6.41 -4.91 0.49
N ASN A 191 -5.99 -6.05 -0.03
CA ASN A 191 -5.43 -6.09 -1.39
C ASN A 191 -6.55 -5.82 -2.43
N GLY A 192 -6.19 -5.64 -3.72
CA GLY A 192 -7.16 -5.30 -4.77
C GLY A 192 -8.37 -6.25 -4.86
N GLU A 193 -8.16 -7.56 -4.75
CA GLU A 193 -9.26 -8.55 -4.73
C GLU A 193 -10.16 -8.39 -3.49
N GLN A 194 -9.55 -8.28 -2.31
CA GLN A 194 -10.26 -8.10 -1.05
C GLN A 194 -11.03 -6.77 -1.01
N ALA A 195 -10.47 -5.71 -1.59
CA ALA A 195 -11.10 -4.39 -1.66
C ALA A 195 -12.36 -4.44 -2.53
N ILE A 196 -12.30 -5.11 -3.68
CA ILE A 196 -13.47 -5.33 -4.55
C ILE A 196 -14.50 -6.20 -3.83
N HIS A 197 -14.08 -7.33 -3.26
CA HIS A 197 -14.98 -8.23 -2.55
C HIS A 197 -15.65 -7.57 -1.33
N ALA A 198 -14.93 -6.69 -0.62
CA ALA A 198 -15.45 -5.91 0.49
C ALA A 198 -16.31 -4.72 0.04
N GLY A 199 -16.42 -4.42 -1.26
CA GLY A 199 -17.18 -3.28 -1.78
C GLY A 199 -16.50 -1.92 -1.56
N LEU A 200 -15.21 -1.91 -1.22
CA LEU A 200 -14.40 -0.68 -1.09
C LEU A 200 -13.79 -0.23 -2.44
N ALA A 201 -13.80 -1.11 -3.44
CA ALA A 201 -13.47 -0.82 -4.83
C ALA A 201 -14.50 -1.45 -5.76
N ASP A 202 -14.65 -0.91 -6.97
CA ASP A 202 -15.63 -1.36 -7.96
C ASP A 202 -15.03 -2.37 -8.96
N ASP A 203 -13.79 -2.15 -9.44
CA ASP A 203 -13.12 -3.04 -10.40
C ASP A 203 -11.57 -2.86 -10.38
N TYR A 204 -10.86 -3.64 -11.19
CA TYR A 204 -9.44 -3.47 -11.44
C TYR A 204 -9.14 -2.35 -12.43
N LEU A 205 -7.92 -1.81 -12.36
CA LEU A 205 -7.40 -0.90 -13.40
C LEU A 205 -7.35 -1.61 -14.77
N SER A 206 -7.57 -0.85 -15.85
CA SER A 206 -7.64 -1.38 -17.23
C SER A 206 -6.36 -2.07 -17.72
N ALA A 207 -5.19 -1.69 -17.20
CA ALA A 207 -3.92 -2.38 -17.47
C ALA A 207 -3.87 -3.82 -16.90
N ASP A 208 -4.72 -4.11 -15.91
CA ASP A 208 -4.84 -5.43 -15.28
C ASP A 208 -6.01 -6.27 -15.84
N GLN A 209 -6.78 -5.75 -16.81
CA GLN A 209 -7.93 -6.47 -17.39
C GLN A 209 -7.57 -7.51 -18.48
N ILE A 210 -6.31 -7.70 -18.89
CA ILE A 210 -5.89 -8.81 -19.79
C ILE A 210 -4.47 -9.37 -19.46
N LYS A 211 -4.42 -10.67 -19.12
CA LYS A 211 -3.34 -11.70 -19.09
C LYS A 211 -1.89 -11.32 -18.71
N GLU A 212 -1.43 -11.98 -17.64
CA GLU A 212 -0.11 -11.99 -17.01
C GLU A 212 1.07 -12.31 -17.97
N ASN A 213 2.18 -11.55 -17.86
CA ASN A 213 3.44 -11.83 -18.54
C ASN A 213 4.46 -12.44 -17.55
N GLN A 214 4.53 -13.78 -17.52
CA GLN A 214 5.25 -14.58 -16.54
C GLN A 214 6.77 -14.26 -16.44
N ALA A 215 7.41 -13.85 -17.53
CA ALA A 215 8.85 -13.56 -17.54
C ALA A 215 9.26 -12.37 -16.65
N LYS A 216 8.39 -11.36 -16.50
CA LYS A 216 8.66 -10.20 -15.62
C LYS A 216 8.26 -10.45 -14.17
N ALA A 217 7.26 -11.31 -13.94
CA ALA A 217 6.86 -11.74 -12.61
C ALA A 217 7.98 -12.56 -11.93
N ASP A 218 8.66 -13.43 -12.67
CA ASP A 218 9.73 -14.27 -12.12
C ASP A 218 11.01 -13.50 -11.81
N ALA A 219 11.34 -12.47 -12.62
CA ALA A 219 12.46 -11.57 -12.33
C ALA A 219 12.25 -10.71 -11.05
N SER A 220 10.99 -10.43 -10.69
CA SER A 220 10.67 -9.59 -9.52
C SER A 220 10.61 -10.39 -8.21
N LYS A 221 10.35 -11.71 -8.28
CA LYS A 221 10.36 -12.60 -7.10
C LYS A 221 11.73 -12.68 -6.44
N SER A 222 12.80 -12.76 -7.24
CA SER A 222 14.19 -12.85 -6.73
C SER A 222 14.64 -11.55 -6.06
N ILE A 223 14.24 -10.39 -6.61
CA ILE A 223 14.55 -9.07 -6.06
C ILE A 223 13.85 -8.86 -4.71
N ASN A 224 12.59 -9.30 -4.59
CA ASN A 224 11.82 -9.18 -3.35
C ASN A 224 12.33 -10.14 -2.25
N ALA A 225 12.81 -11.33 -2.60
CA ALA A 225 13.43 -12.26 -1.66
C ALA A 225 14.69 -11.64 -1.02
N VAL A 226 15.56 -11.01 -1.82
CA VAL A 226 16.78 -10.34 -1.34
C VAL A 226 16.47 -9.20 -0.40
N ARG A 227 15.43 -8.40 -0.68
CA ARG A 227 15.00 -7.29 0.17
C ARG A 227 14.46 -7.75 1.53
N ARG A 228 13.76 -8.90 1.58
CA ARG A 228 13.27 -9.48 2.85
C ARG A 228 14.42 -9.97 3.73
N VAL A 229 15.44 -10.58 3.14
CA VAL A 229 16.64 -11.02 3.89
C VAL A 229 17.42 -9.81 4.42
N ASP A 230 17.58 -8.74 3.61
CA ASP A 230 18.23 -7.50 4.07
C ASP A 230 17.53 -6.90 5.28
N ALA A 231 16.20 -6.83 5.26
CA ALA A 231 15.40 -6.27 6.34
C ALA A 231 15.50 -7.09 7.64
N LEU A 232 15.57 -8.42 7.56
CA LEU A 232 15.75 -9.28 8.74
C LEU A 232 17.14 -9.10 9.38
N LEU A 233 18.19 -9.01 8.56
CA LEU A 233 19.54 -8.73 9.04
C LEU A 233 19.68 -7.32 9.64
N ALA A 234 18.86 -6.36 9.18
CA ALA A 234 18.82 -5.01 9.75
C ALA A 234 18.33 -5.03 11.21
N LYS A 235 17.30 -5.84 11.47
CA LYS A 235 16.68 -5.96 12.80
C LYS A 235 17.59 -6.59 13.85
N THR A 236 18.62 -7.31 13.43
CA THR A 236 19.64 -7.87 14.33
C THR A 236 20.79 -6.89 14.62
N GLY A 237 20.68 -5.64 14.17
CA GLY A 237 21.67 -4.59 14.45
C GLY A 237 22.91 -4.62 13.55
N ILE A 238 22.90 -5.40 12.46
CA ILE A 238 24.06 -5.53 11.57
C ILE A 238 24.19 -4.26 10.71
N PRO A 239 25.37 -3.61 10.69
CA PRO A 239 25.61 -2.42 9.87
C PRO A 239 25.34 -2.66 8.37
N ARG A 240 24.79 -1.65 7.69
CA ARG A 240 24.40 -1.73 6.27
C ARG A 240 25.51 -2.19 5.33
N SER A 241 26.76 -1.78 5.58
CA SER A 241 27.93 -2.21 4.79
C SER A 241 28.14 -3.72 4.88
N GLU A 242 28.03 -4.27 6.08
CA GLU A 242 28.17 -5.69 6.37
C GLU A 242 26.99 -6.50 5.82
N ARG A 243 25.75 -6.00 5.97
CA ARG A 243 24.57 -6.64 5.35
C ARG A 243 24.68 -6.72 3.83
N ARG A 244 25.15 -5.64 3.19
CA ARG A 244 25.37 -5.64 1.73
C ARG A 244 26.49 -6.58 1.33
N ALA A 245 27.59 -6.66 2.11
CA ALA A 245 28.65 -7.62 1.86
C ALA A 245 28.15 -9.07 1.97
N LEU A 246 27.34 -9.38 2.98
CA LEU A 246 26.72 -10.70 3.17
C LEU A 246 25.76 -11.06 2.03
N LEU A 247 24.87 -10.14 1.64
CA LEU A 247 23.92 -10.36 0.55
C LEU A 247 24.59 -10.47 -0.82
N THR A 248 25.66 -9.70 -1.04
CA THR A 248 26.49 -9.82 -2.24
C THR A 248 27.25 -11.14 -2.22
N GLY A 249 27.81 -11.56 -1.09
CA GLY A 249 28.48 -12.86 -0.95
C GLY A 249 27.55 -14.07 -1.17
N VAL A 250 26.26 -13.96 -0.81
CA VAL A 250 25.24 -14.96 -1.11
C VAL A 250 24.84 -14.96 -2.60
N LYS A 251 24.92 -13.80 -3.27
CA LYS A 251 24.64 -13.65 -4.71
C LYS A 251 25.81 -14.04 -5.61
N ASP A 252 27.02 -13.75 -5.17
CA ASP A 252 28.28 -14.02 -5.87
C ASP A 252 28.86 -15.39 -5.49
N GLY A 253 28.25 -16.07 -4.51
CA GLY A 253 28.49 -17.47 -4.23
C GLY A 253 28.23 -18.28 -5.48
N THR A 254 29.31 -18.78 -6.08
CA THR A 254 29.33 -19.65 -7.24
C THR A 254 28.26 -20.73 -7.10
N HIS A 255 27.23 -20.66 -7.96
CA HIS A 255 26.43 -21.84 -8.31
C HIS A 255 27.36 -22.77 -9.07
N ASP A 256 28.10 -23.57 -8.30
CA ASP A 256 28.84 -24.81 -8.63
C ASP A 256 30.09 -24.91 -7.76
N ALA A 257 29.87 -25.06 -6.45
CA ALA A 257 30.63 -26.04 -5.69
C ALA A 257 29.67 -27.20 -5.40
N ALA A 258 29.19 -27.85 -6.46
CA ALA A 258 29.13 -29.30 -6.35
C ALA A 258 30.55 -29.70 -5.98
N ASP A 259 30.73 -30.39 -4.86
CA ASP A 259 31.88 -31.29 -4.78
C ASP A 259 31.84 -32.06 -6.10
N HIS A 260 32.89 -31.92 -6.91
CA HIS A 260 33.20 -32.93 -7.89
C HIS A 260 33.47 -34.19 -7.04
N VAL A 261 32.40 -34.88 -6.65
CA VAL A 261 32.43 -36.32 -6.51
C VAL A 261 32.80 -36.75 -7.93
N THR A 262 34.08 -37.02 -8.11
CA THR A 262 34.60 -37.74 -9.26
C THR A 262 33.69 -38.94 -9.47
N HIS A 263 32.82 -38.85 -10.46
CA HIS A 263 32.01 -39.97 -10.90
C HIS A 263 32.85 -40.82 -11.87
N ASP A 264 34.05 -41.18 -11.41
CA ASP A 264 34.97 -42.12 -12.05
C ASP A 264 35.79 -42.84 -10.97
N ALA A 265 35.09 -43.63 -10.15
CA ALA A 265 35.68 -44.76 -9.42
C ALA A 265 34.83 -46.03 -9.55
N ASN A 266 33.81 -46.05 -10.41
CA ASN A 266 33.04 -47.27 -10.68
C ASN A 266 33.61 -48.11 -11.83
N GLY A 267 34.46 -47.55 -12.70
CA GLY A 267 35.17 -48.33 -13.72
C GLY A 267 36.23 -49.26 -13.13
N ASP A 268 37.00 -48.77 -12.16
CA ASP A 268 38.07 -49.55 -11.51
C ASP A 268 37.55 -50.56 -10.48
N ILE A 269 36.43 -50.28 -9.80
CA ILE A 269 35.82 -51.27 -8.88
C ILE A 269 35.16 -52.40 -9.66
N LEU A 270 34.45 -52.12 -10.77
CA LEU A 270 33.91 -53.17 -11.64
C LEU A 270 35.02 -54.00 -12.32
N ALA A 271 36.11 -53.36 -12.76
CA ALA A 271 37.26 -54.06 -13.32
C ALA A 271 38.04 -54.87 -12.27
N ALA A 272 38.16 -54.38 -11.03
CA ALA A 272 38.79 -55.10 -9.92
C ALA A 272 37.94 -56.28 -9.42
N MET A 273 36.60 -56.13 -9.37
CA MET A 273 35.68 -57.21 -9.02
C MET A 273 35.61 -58.29 -10.12
N ALA A 274 35.72 -57.92 -11.41
CA ALA A 274 35.82 -58.86 -12.51
C ALA A 274 37.14 -59.67 -12.45
N ARG A 275 38.29 -59.03 -12.20
CA ARG A 275 39.59 -59.71 -12.03
C ARG A 275 39.63 -60.60 -10.79
N LEU A 276 38.98 -60.21 -9.70
CA LEU A 276 38.84 -61.03 -8.49
C LEU A 276 37.98 -62.29 -8.76
N SER A 277 36.90 -62.15 -9.54
CA SER A 277 36.05 -63.29 -9.92
C SER A 277 36.71 -64.27 -10.89
N GLU A 278 37.65 -63.83 -11.72
CA GLU A 278 38.47 -64.72 -12.56
C GLU A 278 39.54 -65.45 -11.75
N THR A 279 40.14 -64.79 -10.75
CA THR A 279 41.19 -65.39 -9.91
C THR A 279 40.64 -66.41 -8.89
N ILE A 280 39.38 -66.29 -8.49
CA ILE A 280 38.70 -67.23 -7.56
C ILE A 280 38.15 -68.49 -8.27
N LYS A 281 38.11 -68.50 -9.61
CA LYS A 281 37.64 -69.64 -10.42
C LYS A 281 38.76 -70.50 -11.04
N SER A 282 40.03 -70.28 -10.68
CA SER A 282 41.14 -71.21 -10.96
C SER A 282 41.58 -71.93 -9.70
#